data_AF-A0A7C5TMZ3-F1
#
_entry.id   AF-A0A7C5TMZ3-F1
#
_cell.length_a   1.000
_cell.length_b   1.000
_cell.length_c   1.000
_cell.angle_alpha   90.00
_cell.angle_beta   90.00
_cell.angle_gamma   90.00
#
_symmetry.space_group_name_H-M   'P 1'
#
loop_
_entity.id
_entity.type
_entity.pdbx_description
1 polymer ?
#
loop_
_entity_poly.entity_id
_entity_poly.type
_entity_poly.pdbx_seq_one_letter_code
_entity_poly.pdbx_strand_id
1 'polypeptide(L)'
;MDAQLFPRRLDDPPQFFFWDADTASAVILVVVLGALVGTPLAGALAGLLVARGLARLKEAGGAHVLLNALYWHTPSRWWCPVRAPSHVREWLG
;
A
#
# COMPACT_ATOMS: atom_id res chain seq x y z
N MET A 1 -22.87 -14.33 0.05
CA MET A 1 -22.00 -13.45 0.87
C MET A 1 -20.97 -14.40 1.44
N ASP A 2 -19.92 -14.65 0.68
CA ASP A 2 -19.07 -15.81 0.90
C ASP A 2 -17.82 -15.31 1.61
N ALA A 3 -17.71 -15.67 2.88
CA ALA A 3 -16.66 -15.24 3.78
C ALA A 3 -15.28 -15.59 3.20
N GLN A 4 -14.51 -14.55 2.87
CA GLN A 4 -13.11 -14.60 2.49
C GLN A 4 -12.26 -15.07 3.68
N LEU A 5 -12.22 -16.37 3.92
CA LEU A 5 -11.31 -16.98 4.91
C LEU A 5 -10.00 -17.46 4.27
N PHE A 6 -9.91 -17.51 2.93
CA PHE A 6 -8.71 -17.94 2.21
C PHE A 6 -8.49 -17.10 0.93
N PRO A 7 -7.27 -16.58 0.69
CA PRO A 7 -6.94 -15.87 -0.54
C PRO A 7 -7.08 -16.83 -1.74
N ARG A 8 -7.76 -16.37 -2.79
CA ARG A 8 -8.06 -17.18 -3.99
C ARG A 8 -7.13 -16.83 -5.14
N ARG A 9 -6.39 -15.72 -5.05
CA ARG A 9 -5.39 -15.28 -6.03
C ARG A 9 -4.03 -15.14 -5.35
N LEU A 10 -2.98 -15.35 -6.13
CA LEU A 10 -1.59 -15.24 -5.67
C LEU A 10 -1.24 -13.82 -5.18
N ASP A 11 -1.91 -12.81 -5.75
CA ASP A 11 -1.71 -11.38 -5.42
C ASP A 11 -2.73 -10.84 -4.41
N ASP A 12 -3.56 -11.70 -3.79
CA ASP A 12 -4.50 -11.22 -2.78
C ASP A 12 -3.70 -10.70 -1.56
N PRO A 13 -3.96 -9.47 -1.08
CA PRO A 13 -3.24 -8.91 0.04
C PRO A 13 -3.41 -9.78 1.29
N PRO A 14 -2.37 -9.92 2.13
CA PRO A 14 -2.45 -10.71 3.34
C PRO A 14 -3.49 -10.09 4.29
N GLN A 15 -4.48 -10.89 4.67
CA GLN A 15 -5.51 -10.49 5.61
C GLN A 15 -5.06 -10.78 7.05
N PHE A 16 -5.32 -9.83 7.94
CA PHE A 16 -5.17 -9.96 9.38
C PHE A 16 -6.57 -9.97 10.02
N PHE A 17 -7.01 -11.15 10.48
CA PHE A 17 -8.40 -11.41 10.89
C PHE A 17 -9.40 -11.10 9.75
N PHE A 18 -10.12 -9.97 9.83
CA PHE A 18 -11.13 -9.54 8.86
C PHE A 18 -10.72 -8.28 8.11
N TRP A 19 -9.53 -7.76 8.38
CA TRP A 19 -8.99 -6.53 7.81
C TRP A 19 -7.74 -6.84 7.01
N ASP A 20 -7.40 -5.99 6.04
CA ASP A 20 -6.09 -6.10 5.40
C ASP A 20 -4.97 -5.79 6.39
N ALA A 21 -3.90 -6.60 6.40
CA ALA A 21 -2.82 -6.50 7.37
C ALA A 21 -2.16 -5.11 7.39
N ASP A 22 -1.98 -4.48 6.22
CA ASP A 22 -1.45 -3.11 6.10
C ASP A 22 -2.34 -2.08 6.77
N THR A 23 -3.66 -2.24 6.66
CA THR A 23 -4.63 -1.33 7.26
C THR A 23 -4.71 -1.54 8.78
N ALA A 24 -4.69 -2.80 9.22
CA ALA A 24 -4.66 -3.12 10.64
C ALA A 24 -3.39 -2.59 11.32
N SER A 25 -2.21 -2.84 10.73
CA SER A 25 -0.92 -2.38 11.27
C SER A 25 -0.83 -0.85 11.34
N ALA A 26 -1.30 -0.12 10.32
CA ALA A 26 -1.32 1.34 10.34
C ALA A 26 -2.20 1.89 11.47
N VAL A 27 -3.38 1.30 11.70
CA VAL A 27 -4.27 1.72 12.79
C VAL A 27 -3.66 1.40 14.16
N ILE A 28 -3.11 0.19 14.34
CA ILE A 28 -2.43 -0.21 15.57
C ILE A 28 -1.29 0.75 15.89
N LEU A 29 -0.45 1.10 14.89
CA LEU A 29 0.67 2.03 15.06
C LEU A 29 0.19 3.39 15.59
N VAL A 30 -0.85 3.96 14.99
CA VAL A 30 -1.37 5.30 15.38
C VAL A 30 -1.98 5.27 16.78
N VAL A 31 -2.71 4.20 17.11
CA VAL A 31 -3.29 4.03 18.45
C VAL A 31 -2.18 3.89 19.51
N VAL A 32 -1.14 3.10 19.23
CA VAL A 32 0.01 2.93 20.14
C VAL A 32 0.77 4.25 20.31
N LEU A 33 1.01 4.99 19.23
CA LEU A 33 1.65 6.31 19.30
C LEU A 33 0.80 7.31 20.11
N GLY A 34 -0.51 7.32 19.94
CA GLY A 34 -1.40 8.17 20.74
C GLY A 34 -1.45 7.77 22.22
N ALA A 35 -1.35 6.47 22.52
CA ALA A 35 -1.21 5.98 23.88
C ALA A 35 0.12 6.40 24.53
N LEU A 36 1.22 6.39 23.78
CA LEU A 36 2.54 6.85 24.24
C LEU A 36 2.57 8.35 24.57
N VAL A 37 1.78 9.17 23.86
CA VAL A 37 1.65 10.62 24.10
C VAL A 37 0.74 10.92 25.32
N GLY A 38 0.15 9.90 25.94
CA GLY A 38 -0.74 10.06 27.11
C GLY A 38 -2.16 10.53 26.75
N THR A 39 -2.52 10.53 25.46
CA THR A 39 -3.85 10.92 24.98
C THR A 39 -4.48 9.80 24.15
N PRO A 40 -4.86 8.68 24.79
CA PRO A 40 -5.35 7.49 24.07
C PRO A 40 -6.63 7.78 23.27
N LEU A 41 -7.48 8.70 23.73
CA LEU A 41 -8.71 9.10 23.02
C LEU A 41 -8.40 9.84 21.71
N ALA A 42 -7.43 10.76 21.74
CA ALA A 42 -6.98 11.48 20.54
C ALA A 42 -6.28 10.53 19.57
N GLY A 43 -5.49 9.57 20.09
CA GLY A 43 -4.91 8.47 19.32
C GLY A 43 -5.94 7.60 18.62
N ALA A 44 -7.04 7.24 19.30
CA ALA A 44 -8.12 6.46 18.72
C ALA A 44 -8.84 7.21 17.58
N LEU A 45 -9.13 8.51 17.77
CA LEU A 45 -9.71 9.35 16.72
C LEU A 45 -8.78 9.52 15.52
N ALA A 46 -7.48 9.74 15.77
CA ALA A 46 -6.47 9.82 14.72
C ALA A 46 -6.35 8.48 13.97
N GLY A 47 -6.38 7.35 14.68
CA GLY A 47 -6.37 6.01 14.09
C GLY A 47 -7.58 5.79 13.18
N LEU A 48 -8.77 6.28 13.57
CA LEU A 48 -9.98 6.20 12.75
C LEU A 48 -9.86 7.03 11.47
N LEU A 49 -9.28 8.23 11.56
CA LEU A 49 -9.01 9.09 10.40
C LEU A 49 -8.02 8.44 9.45
N VAL A 50 -6.96 7.83 9.98
CA VAL A 50 -5.95 7.10 9.19
C VAL A 50 -6.58 5.88 8.53
N ALA A 51 -7.41 5.10 9.23
CA ALA A 51 -8.15 3.97 8.67
C ALA A 51 -9.01 4.41 7.47
N ARG A 52 -9.73 5.53 7.63
CA ARG A 52 -10.62 6.08 6.60
C ARG A 52 -9.83 6.64 5.41
N GLY A 53 -8.69 7.27 5.66
CA GLY A 53 -7.76 7.74 4.63
C GLY A 53 -7.15 6.58 3.83
N LEU A 54 -6.68 5.53 4.51
CA LEU A 54 -6.19 4.32 3.84
C LEU A 54 -7.28 3.62 3.04
N ALA A 55 -8.50 3.49 3.59
CA ALA A 55 -9.62 2.90 2.86
C ALA A 55 -9.92 3.67 1.56
N ARG A 56 -9.93 5.01 1.62
CA ARG A 56 -10.11 5.88 0.44
C ARG A 56 -8.98 5.72 -0.57
N LEU A 57 -7.74 5.59 -0.10
CA LEU A 57 -6.58 5.39 -0.98
C LEU A 57 -6.62 4.04 -1.68
N LYS A 58 -7.11 3.00 -0.99
CA LYS A 58 -7.31 1.66 -1.55
C LYS A 58 -8.47 1.62 -2.54
N GLU A 59 -9.60 2.27 -2.22
CA GLU A 59 -10.74 2.44 -3.14
C GLU A 59 -10.35 3.21 -4.42
N ALA A 60 -9.46 4.19 -4.31
CA ALA A 60 -8.98 4.95 -5.46
C ALA A 60 -8.10 4.13 -6.42
N GLY A 61 -7.68 2.91 -6.06
CA GLY A 61 -6.86 2.03 -6.89
C GLY A 61 -5.56 1.56 -6.22
N GLY A 62 -5.39 1.84 -4.92
CA GLY A 62 -4.29 1.32 -4.11
C GLY A 62 -2.91 1.84 -4.52
N ALA A 63 -1.87 1.03 -4.27
CA ALA A 63 -0.49 1.37 -4.59
C ALA A 63 -0.26 1.65 -6.08
N HIS A 64 -1.05 1.04 -6.97
CA HIS A 64 -0.93 1.19 -8.42
C HIS A 64 -1.23 2.61 -8.90
N VAL A 65 -2.18 3.31 -8.27
CA VAL A 65 -2.48 4.70 -8.64
C VAL A 65 -1.38 5.63 -8.19
N LEU A 66 -0.83 5.40 -7.00
CA LEU A 66 0.34 6.14 -6.55
C LEU A 66 1.56 5.86 -7.43
N LEU A 67 1.77 4.59 -7.81
CA LEU A 67 2.87 4.18 -8.71
C LEU A 67 2.70 4.82 -10.09
N ASN A 68 1.48 4.89 -10.62
CA ASN A 68 1.18 5.51 -11.90
C ASN A 68 1.36 7.03 -11.84
N ALA A 69 0.91 7.68 -10.77
CA ALA A 69 1.14 9.11 -10.55
C ALA A 69 2.63 9.41 -10.42
N LEU A 70 3.38 8.60 -9.67
CA LEU A 70 4.83 8.73 -9.52
C LEU A 70 5.53 8.51 -10.86
N TYR A 71 5.15 7.48 -11.62
CA TYR A 71 5.69 7.18 -12.95
C TYR A 71 5.53 8.37 -13.91
N TRP A 72 4.37 9.03 -13.92
CA TRP A 72 4.11 10.17 -14.79
C TRP A 72 4.74 11.48 -14.31
N HIS A 73 4.84 11.70 -13.00
CA HIS A 73 5.32 12.97 -12.45
C HIS A 73 6.81 13.02 -12.14
N THR A 74 7.49 11.88 -12.09
CA THR A 74 8.92 11.85 -11.80
C THR A 74 9.69 11.55 -13.09
N PRO A 75 10.80 12.26 -13.36
CA PRO A 75 11.57 12.03 -14.57
C PRO A 75 12.13 10.60 -14.59
N SER A 76 11.72 9.82 -15.59
CA SER A 76 12.11 8.41 -15.80
C SER A 76 13.63 8.17 -15.87
N ARG A 77 14.42 9.24 -16.02
CA ARG A 77 15.89 9.25 -16.02
C ARG A 77 16.50 8.91 -14.65
N TRP A 78 15.75 9.04 -13.56
CA TRP A 78 16.22 8.73 -12.20
C TRP A 78 16.15 7.24 -11.85
N TRP A 79 15.23 6.48 -12.45
CA TRP A 79 15.06 5.06 -12.14
C TRP A 79 15.60 4.11 -13.21
N CYS A 80 15.68 4.57 -14.47
CA CYS A 80 16.27 3.80 -15.56
C CYS A 80 17.25 4.68 -16.35
N PRO A 81 18.51 4.80 -15.88
CA PRO A 81 19.52 5.58 -16.58
C PRO A 81 19.92 4.96 -17.93
N VAL A 82 19.71 3.65 -18.11
CA VAL A 82 20.06 2.92 -19.33
C VAL A 82 18.79 2.40 -20.00
N ARG A 83 18.48 2.95 -21.18
CA ARG A 83 17.61 2.26 -22.13
C ARG A 83 18.49 1.28 -22.89
N ALA A 84 18.36 -0.01 -22.60
CA ALA A 84 18.94 -1.03 -23.46
C ALA A 84 18.40 -0.82 -24.89
N PRO A 85 19.27 -0.75 -25.91
CA PRO A 85 18.82 -0.63 -27.29
C PRO A 85 17.99 -1.86 -27.66
N SER A 86 16.70 -1.65 -27.95
CA SER A 86 15.74 -2.73 -28.24
C SER A 86 16.06 -3.55 -29.49
N HIS A 87 17.00 -3.08 -30.32
CA HIS A 87 17.39 -3.73 -31.57
C HIS A 87 18.57 -4.72 -31.41
N VAL A 88 19.23 -4.74 -30.25
CA VAL A 88 20.33 -5.68 -30.00
C VAL A 88 19.73 -6.99 -29.48
N ARG A 89 19.82 -8.05 -30.30
CA ARG A 89 19.51 -9.41 -29.87
C ARG A 89 20.80 -10.16 -29.66
N GLU A 90 21.16 -10.39 -28.41
CA GLU A 90 22.26 -11.26 -28.05
C GLU A 90 21.77 -12.71 -28.06
N TRP A 91 22.39 -13.53 -28.90
CA TRP A 91 22.21 -14.98 -28.85
C TRP A 91 23.00 -15.52 -27.66
N LEU A 92 22.30 -15.87 -26.58
CA LEU A 92 22.83 -16.72 -25.52
C LEU A 92 22.67 -18.15 -26.01
N GLY A 93 23.74 -18.68 -26.60
CA GLY A 93 23.79 -20.01 -27.21
C GLY A 93 23.36 -21.14 -26.27
#